data_AF-A0A7J6XGM8-F1
#
_entry.id   AF-A0A7J6XGM8-F1
#
_cell.length_a   1.000
_cell.length_b   1.000
_cell.length_c   1.000
_cell.angle_alpha   90.00
_cell.angle_beta   90.00
_cell.angle_gamma   90.00
#
_symmetry.space_group_name_H-M   'P 1'
#
loop_
_entity.id
_entity.type
_entity.pdbx_description
1 polymer ?
#
loop_
_entity_poly.entity_id
_entity_poly.type
_entity_poly.pdbx_seq_one_letter_code
_entity_poly.pdbx_strand_id
1 'polypeptide(L)'
;MMLKHIAKEQSSYGTVGLRKHLKDAALNNIMGSVFGKRYDVAHDSEELNELRDMVREGFELLGAFNWSDHLPWLCYFYDPFRINERCAALVPRVRKLVQGIINEHRNGGTNKMLSDSADFVDVLLSLSGEEKLEENDMIAVLWEMIFRGTDTTSLLTEWVMAELVLNPNIQAKLQKELDRVVGNKSVTDADIANLPYLQAVVKETLRVHPPGPLLSWSRYSISDMQLNNGMVIPANTTAMVNMWAITHDPNVWNEALVFKPERLLESDGGVNVDVRGNDLRLAPFGAGRRVCPGKNLGLVTVNLWVAKLVQKFKWTPNQEKPIDLSEVLKLSCEMVNPLSAVVVPRNVL
;
A
#
# COMPACT_ATOMS: atom_id res chain seq x y z
N MET A 1 9.03 0.68 -16.29
CA MET A 1 7.96 0.05 -17.10
C MET A 1 6.64 0.85 -17.01
N MET A 2 6.10 1.06 -15.81
CA MET A 2 4.84 1.82 -15.57
C MET A 2 4.67 3.11 -16.40
N LEU A 3 5.61 4.06 -16.32
CA LEU A 3 5.50 5.34 -17.04
C LEU A 3 5.39 5.17 -18.57
N LYS A 4 6.05 4.16 -19.15
CA LYS A 4 5.97 3.87 -20.59
C LYS A 4 4.59 3.31 -20.97
N HIS A 5 4.02 2.44 -20.14
CA HIS A 5 2.68 1.89 -20.37
C HIS A 5 1.59 2.96 -20.22
N ILE A 6 1.73 3.86 -19.23
CA ILE A 6 0.87 5.04 -19.07
C ILE A 6 0.93 5.93 -20.32
N ALA A 7 2.13 6.27 -20.81
CA ALA A 7 2.27 7.07 -22.03
C ALA A 7 1.67 6.38 -23.26
N LYS A 8 1.85 5.06 -23.40
CA LYS A 8 1.27 4.27 -24.50
C LYS A 8 -0.26 4.25 -24.44
N GLU A 9 -0.85 4.05 -23.27
CA GLU A 9 -2.30 4.05 -23.09
C GLU A 9 -2.88 5.43 -23.43
N GLN A 10 -2.26 6.50 -22.93
CA GLN A 10 -2.63 7.87 -23.26
C GLN A 10 -2.61 8.13 -24.77
N SER A 11 -1.55 7.75 -25.47
CA SER A 11 -1.45 7.96 -26.91
C SER A 11 -2.47 7.14 -27.71
N SER A 12 -2.92 6.01 -27.18
CA SER A 12 -3.84 5.10 -27.87
C SER A 12 -5.31 5.45 -27.62
N TYR A 13 -5.65 5.88 -26.40
CA TYR A 13 -7.04 6.04 -25.95
C TYR A 13 -7.39 7.45 -25.47
N GLY A 14 -6.42 8.38 -25.43
CA GLY A 14 -6.62 9.75 -24.95
C GLY A 14 -6.79 9.89 -23.43
N THR A 15 -6.92 8.78 -22.70
CA THR A 15 -7.09 8.71 -21.25
C THR A 15 -6.34 7.50 -20.67
N VAL A 16 -6.10 7.51 -19.37
CA VAL A 16 -5.37 6.47 -18.63
C VAL A 16 -6.19 6.01 -17.45
N GLY A 17 -6.42 4.70 -17.33
CA GLY A 17 -6.95 4.07 -16.12
C GLY A 17 -5.79 3.70 -15.19
N LEU A 18 -5.64 4.38 -14.06
CA LEU A 18 -4.40 4.33 -13.30
C LEU A 18 -4.24 3.07 -12.44
N ARG A 19 -5.31 2.58 -11.79
CA ARG A 19 -5.25 1.45 -10.83
C ARG A 19 -4.53 0.22 -11.38
N LYS A 20 -4.79 -0.17 -12.63
CA LYS A 20 -4.18 -1.37 -13.24
C LYS A 20 -2.66 -1.26 -13.34
N HIS A 21 -2.15 -0.09 -13.75
CA HIS A 21 -0.70 0.14 -13.87
C HIS A 21 -0.03 0.14 -12.50
N LEU A 22 -0.69 0.71 -11.50
CA LEU A 22 -0.20 0.74 -10.13
C LEU A 22 -0.17 -0.67 -9.50
N LYS A 23 -1.23 -1.48 -9.69
CA LYS A 23 -1.28 -2.86 -9.20
C LYS A 23 -0.19 -3.73 -9.84
N ASP A 24 -0.01 -3.64 -11.16
CA ASP A 24 1.06 -4.36 -11.87
C ASP A 24 2.45 -3.91 -11.42
N ALA A 25 2.66 -2.60 -11.29
CA ALA A 25 3.92 -2.06 -10.80
C ALA A 25 4.20 -2.49 -9.35
N ALA A 26 3.18 -2.57 -8.50
CA ALA A 26 3.31 -2.88 -7.08
C ALA A 26 3.61 -4.35 -6.87
N LEU A 27 2.92 -5.22 -7.60
CA LEU A 27 3.23 -6.65 -7.60
C LEU A 27 4.67 -6.88 -8.05
N ASN A 28 5.08 -6.29 -9.18
CA ASN A 28 6.45 -6.47 -9.68
C ASN A 28 7.52 -5.82 -8.78
N ASN A 29 7.17 -4.75 -8.06
CA ASN A 29 8.07 -4.14 -7.08
C ASN A 29 8.28 -5.08 -5.88
N ILE A 30 7.20 -5.63 -5.33
CA ILE A 30 7.26 -6.59 -4.23
C ILE A 30 7.98 -7.86 -4.67
N MET A 31 7.67 -8.42 -5.83
CA MET A 31 8.40 -9.59 -6.35
C MET A 31 9.91 -9.31 -6.45
N GLY A 32 10.30 -8.14 -6.94
CA GLY A 32 11.70 -7.77 -7.04
C GLY A 32 12.39 -7.52 -5.70
N SER A 33 11.75 -6.82 -4.75
CA SER A 33 12.38 -6.46 -3.47
C SER A 33 12.29 -7.55 -2.40
N VAL A 34 11.27 -8.40 -2.49
CA VAL A 34 11.00 -9.46 -1.50
C VAL A 34 11.56 -10.79 -1.96
N PHE A 35 11.42 -11.13 -3.24
CA PHE A 35 11.74 -12.47 -3.77
C PHE A 35 12.90 -12.47 -4.77
N GLY A 36 13.55 -11.32 -5.00
CA GLY A 36 14.65 -11.20 -5.96
C GLY A 36 14.24 -11.34 -7.43
N LYS A 37 12.94 -11.50 -7.71
CA LYS A 37 12.43 -11.85 -9.05
C LYS A 37 11.58 -10.73 -9.63
N ARG A 38 11.96 -10.21 -10.79
CA ARG A 38 11.15 -9.24 -11.55
C ARG A 38 10.62 -9.90 -12.78
N TYR A 39 9.33 -9.73 -13.03
CA TYR A 39 8.65 -10.27 -14.21
C TYR A 39 8.63 -9.25 -15.33
N ASP A 40 8.95 -9.70 -16.55
CA ASP A 40 8.66 -9.00 -17.79
C ASP A 40 7.42 -9.59 -18.45
N VAL A 41 6.40 -8.75 -18.64
CA VAL A 41 5.12 -9.13 -19.26
C VAL A 41 5.31 -9.78 -20.64
N ALA A 42 6.39 -9.43 -21.37
CA ALA A 42 6.67 -9.99 -22.68
C ALA A 42 7.22 -11.44 -22.66
N HIS A 43 7.89 -11.84 -21.57
CA HIS A 43 8.64 -13.11 -21.52
C HIS A 43 8.08 -14.08 -20.48
N ASP A 44 7.55 -13.58 -19.36
CA ASP A 44 7.17 -14.42 -18.21
C ASP A 44 5.65 -14.64 -18.09
N SER A 45 4.94 -14.60 -19.23
CA SER A 45 3.49 -14.45 -19.22
C SER A 45 2.74 -15.56 -18.46
N GLU A 46 3.19 -16.81 -18.51
CA GLU A 46 2.50 -17.93 -17.86
C GLU A 46 2.66 -17.93 -16.34
N GLU A 47 3.89 -17.88 -15.82
CA GLU A 47 4.15 -17.82 -14.38
C GLU A 47 3.55 -16.54 -13.75
N LEU A 48 3.66 -15.41 -14.44
CA LEU A 48 3.07 -14.15 -13.98
C LEU A 48 1.54 -14.23 -13.93
N ASN A 49 0.90 -14.92 -14.89
CA ASN A 49 -0.54 -15.12 -14.87
C ASN A 49 -0.96 -16.04 -13.72
N GLU A 50 -0.21 -17.12 -13.46
CA GLU A 50 -0.49 -18.00 -12.31
C GLU A 50 -0.35 -17.23 -10.98
N LEU A 51 0.71 -16.42 -10.83
CA LEU A 51 0.90 -15.54 -9.67
C LEU A 51 -0.28 -14.57 -9.53
N ARG A 52 -0.66 -13.88 -10.61
CA ARG A 52 -1.79 -12.94 -10.60
C ARG A 52 -3.10 -13.62 -10.20
N ASP A 53 -3.33 -14.83 -10.67
CA ASP A 53 -4.52 -15.61 -10.31
C ASP A 53 -4.52 -15.98 -8.83
N MET A 54 -3.39 -16.46 -8.28
CA MET A 54 -3.27 -16.76 -6.85
C MET A 54 -3.45 -15.51 -5.98
N VAL A 55 -2.87 -14.39 -6.40
CA VAL A 55 -3.00 -13.10 -5.71
C VAL A 55 -4.45 -12.62 -5.74
N ARG A 56 -5.12 -12.67 -6.90
CA ARG A 56 -6.55 -12.32 -7.02
C ARG A 56 -7.40 -13.17 -6.10
N GLU A 57 -7.23 -14.49 -6.14
CA GLU A 57 -8.00 -15.42 -5.31
C GLU A 57 -7.76 -15.18 -3.81
N GLY A 58 -6.51 -14.96 -3.40
CA GLY A 58 -6.20 -14.64 -2.00
C GLY A 58 -6.82 -13.31 -1.55
N PHE A 59 -6.87 -12.28 -2.39
CA PHE A 59 -7.57 -11.03 -2.07
C PHE A 59 -9.07 -11.23 -1.89
N GLU A 60 -9.69 -12.03 -2.76
CA GLU A 60 -11.11 -12.36 -2.64
C GLU A 60 -11.41 -13.13 -1.34
N LEU A 61 -10.56 -14.08 -0.97
CA LEU A 61 -10.72 -14.86 0.27
C LEU A 61 -10.52 -14.01 1.53
N LEU A 62 -9.47 -13.17 1.57
CA LEU A 62 -9.19 -12.30 2.71
C LEU A 62 -10.21 -11.16 2.88
N GLY A 63 -10.82 -10.72 1.78
CA GLY A 63 -11.85 -9.67 1.78
C GLY A 63 -13.28 -10.20 1.91
N ALA A 64 -13.49 -11.52 1.89
CA ALA A 64 -14.82 -12.11 1.96
C ALA A 64 -15.41 -11.97 3.37
N PHE A 65 -16.65 -11.47 3.45
CA PHE A 65 -17.40 -11.49 4.70
C PHE A 65 -17.85 -12.92 4.99
N ASN A 66 -17.47 -13.44 6.16
CA ASN A 66 -17.79 -14.80 6.59
C ASN A 66 -18.56 -14.78 7.92
N TRP A 67 -19.83 -15.18 7.88
CA TRP A 67 -20.66 -15.28 9.09
C TRP A 67 -20.08 -16.25 10.12
N SER A 68 -19.36 -17.28 9.68
CA SER A 68 -18.75 -18.27 10.56
C SER A 68 -17.64 -17.69 11.44
N ASP A 69 -17.05 -16.55 11.07
CA ASP A 69 -16.04 -15.86 11.90
C ASP A 69 -16.68 -15.18 13.13
N HIS A 70 -17.97 -14.86 13.03
CA HIS A 70 -18.75 -14.20 14.10
C HIS A 70 -19.64 -15.17 14.87
N LEU A 71 -20.10 -16.22 14.20
CA LEU A 71 -20.99 -17.24 14.74
C LEU A 71 -20.37 -18.61 14.44
N PRO A 72 -19.44 -19.10 15.29
CA PRO A 72 -18.65 -20.30 14.99
C PRO A 72 -19.48 -21.54 14.65
N TRP A 73 -20.68 -21.67 15.20
CA TRP A 73 -21.59 -22.79 14.93
C TRP A 73 -22.16 -22.82 13.50
N LEU A 74 -22.09 -21.71 12.74
CA LEU A 74 -22.49 -21.68 11.33
C LEU A 74 -21.52 -22.43 10.42
N CYS A 75 -20.25 -22.61 10.84
CA CYS A 75 -19.22 -23.22 10.01
C CYS A 75 -19.55 -24.67 9.60
N TYR A 76 -20.40 -25.35 10.36
CA TYR A 76 -20.76 -26.75 10.11
C TYR A 76 -21.68 -26.96 8.91
N PHE A 77 -22.39 -25.92 8.44
CA PHE A 77 -23.37 -26.05 7.35
C PHE A 77 -23.53 -24.81 6.46
N TYR A 78 -22.82 -23.71 6.76
CA TYR A 78 -22.93 -22.46 6.01
C TYR A 78 -21.55 -21.96 5.54
N ASP A 79 -21.24 -22.24 4.28
CA ASP A 79 -20.07 -21.71 3.57
C ASP A 79 -20.43 -21.38 2.11
N PRO A 80 -21.27 -20.34 1.87
CA PRO A 80 -21.77 -20.02 0.53
C PRO A 80 -20.66 -19.61 -0.45
N PHE A 81 -19.53 -19.13 0.06
CA PHE A 81 -18.39 -18.70 -0.75
C PHE A 81 -17.30 -19.78 -0.88
N ARG A 82 -17.53 -20.97 -0.31
CA ARG A 82 -16.61 -22.12 -0.30
C ARG A 82 -15.20 -21.72 0.18
N ILE A 83 -15.13 -20.86 1.20
CA ILE A 83 -13.88 -20.26 1.67
C ILE A 83 -12.88 -21.35 2.06
N ASN A 84 -13.31 -22.35 2.83
CA ASN A 84 -12.42 -23.41 3.31
C ASN A 84 -11.86 -24.25 2.16
N GLU A 85 -12.71 -24.60 1.20
CA GLU A 85 -12.30 -25.38 0.03
C GLU A 85 -11.34 -24.60 -0.87
N ARG A 86 -11.64 -23.33 -1.14
CA ARG A 86 -10.78 -22.45 -1.94
C ARG A 86 -9.43 -22.21 -1.26
N CYS A 87 -9.41 -22.02 0.05
CA CYS A 87 -8.18 -21.98 0.84
C CYS A 87 -7.39 -23.29 0.70
N ALA A 88 -8.04 -24.45 0.84
CA ALA A 88 -7.39 -25.75 0.70
C ALA A 88 -6.82 -25.99 -0.71
N ALA A 89 -7.41 -25.41 -1.75
CA ALA A 89 -6.89 -25.44 -3.12
C ALA A 89 -5.76 -24.43 -3.37
N LEU A 90 -5.83 -23.24 -2.76
CA LEU A 90 -4.87 -22.15 -2.96
C LEU A 90 -3.56 -22.39 -2.19
N VAL A 91 -3.63 -22.81 -0.93
CA VAL A 91 -2.47 -22.95 -0.03
C VAL A 91 -1.36 -23.83 -0.64
N PRO A 92 -1.64 -25.02 -1.24
CA PRO A 92 -0.60 -25.84 -1.86
C PRO A 92 0.10 -25.15 -3.04
N ARG A 93 -0.62 -24.36 -3.84
CA ARG A 93 -0.07 -23.65 -5.01
C ARG A 93 0.87 -22.53 -4.55
N VAL A 94 0.43 -21.76 -3.56
CA VAL A 94 1.25 -20.72 -2.91
C VAL A 94 2.50 -21.34 -2.31
N ARG A 95 2.35 -22.42 -1.54
CA ARG A 95 3.47 -23.12 -0.91
C ARG A 95 4.47 -23.58 -1.97
N LYS A 96 4.00 -24.18 -3.07
CA LYS A 96 4.86 -24.63 -4.17
C LYS A 96 5.66 -23.47 -4.77
N LEU A 97 5.02 -22.35 -5.07
CA LEU A 97 5.68 -21.16 -5.63
C LEU A 97 6.74 -20.61 -4.67
N VAL A 98 6.35 -20.28 -3.43
CA VAL A 98 7.23 -19.62 -2.46
C VAL A 98 8.37 -20.55 -2.05
N GLN A 99 8.10 -21.84 -1.84
CA GLN A 99 9.14 -22.82 -1.53
C GLN A 99 10.14 -22.99 -2.69
N GLY A 100 9.66 -22.95 -3.93
CA GLY A 100 10.51 -22.97 -5.12
C GLY A 100 11.55 -21.84 -5.05
N ILE A 101 11.07 -20.62 -4.82
CA ILE A 101 11.92 -19.43 -4.69
C ILE A 101 12.89 -19.57 -3.51
N ILE A 102 12.44 -19.99 -2.32
CA ILE A 102 13.32 -20.21 -1.15
C ILE A 102 14.44 -21.21 -1.49
N ASN A 103 14.11 -22.30 -2.18
CA ASN A 103 15.09 -23.31 -2.56
C ASN A 103 16.10 -22.79 -3.58
N GLU A 104 15.68 -21.94 -4.52
CA GLU A 104 16.58 -21.26 -5.46
C GLU A 104 17.61 -20.40 -4.71
N HIS A 105 17.19 -19.63 -3.70
CA HIS A 105 18.09 -18.81 -2.88
C HIS A 105 19.06 -19.66 -2.05
N ARG A 106 18.58 -20.76 -1.45
CA ARG A 106 19.44 -21.73 -0.73
C ARG A 106 20.51 -22.33 -1.63
N ASN A 107 20.14 -22.71 -2.86
CA ASN A 107 21.04 -23.33 -3.83
C ASN A 107 22.00 -22.33 -4.48
N GLY A 108 21.63 -21.04 -4.54
CA GLY A 108 22.45 -19.94 -5.06
C GLY A 108 23.65 -19.56 -4.19
N GLY A 109 23.77 -20.16 -2.99
CA GLY A 109 24.91 -19.99 -2.07
C GLY A 109 24.69 -18.86 -1.06
N THR A 110 24.15 -19.21 0.10
CA THR A 110 23.84 -18.32 1.25
C THR A 110 25.05 -17.83 2.04
N ASN A 111 26.28 -18.01 1.54
CA ASN A 111 27.51 -17.60 2.23
C ASN A 111 28.07 -16.26 1.74
N LYS A 112 27.32 -15.51 0.93
CA LYS A 112 27.64 -14.11 0.67
C LYS A 112 27.17 -13.30 1.88
N MET A 113 28.07 -12.53 2.49
CA MET A 113 27.66 -11.41 3.34
C MET A 113 26.50 -10.69 2.66
N LEU A 114 25.43 -10.36 3.40
CA LEU A 114 24.34 -9.55 2.89
C LEU A 114 24.94 -8.35 2.16
N SER A 115 24.69 -8.30 0.86
CA SER A 115 25.20 -7.25 -0.02
C SER A 115 24.05 -6.34 -0.39
N ASP A 116 24.35 -5.20 -1.01
CA ASP A 116 23.32 -4.27 -1.48
C ASP A 116 22.37 -4.88 -2.53
N SER A 117 22.68 -6.06 -3.07
CA SER A 117 21.81 -6.81 -3.98
C SER A 117 20.95 -7.88 -3.30
N ALA A 118 21.02 -8.02 -1.96
CA ALA A 118 20.21 -8.98 -1.23
C ALA A 118 18.74 -8.55 -1.20
N ASP A 119 17.84 -9.51 -1.30
CA ASP A 119 16.40 -9.31 -1.12
C ASP A 119 15.92 -9.79 0.25
N PHE A 120 14.60 -9.72 0.48
CA PHE A 120 14.05 -10.09 1.77
C PHE A 120 14.14 -11.60 2.06
N VAL A 121 14.13 -12.48 1.05
CA VAL A 121 14.32 -13.93 1.24
C VAL A 121 15.73 -14.19 1.77
N ASP A 122 16.75 -13.55 1.21
CA ASP A 122 18.13 -13.64 1.70
C ASP A 122 18.23 -13.22 3.17
N VAL A 123 17.57 -12.12 3.54
CA VAL A 123 17.52 -11.62 4.92
C VAL A 123 16.89 -12.66 5.84
N LEU A 124 15.72 -13.21 5.48
CA LEU A 124 15.04 -14.23 6.31
C LEU A 124 15.86 -15.52 6.43
N LEU A 125 16.58 -15.93 5.39
CA LEU A 125 17.47 -17.09 5.41
C LEU A 125 18.73 -16.87 6.26
N SER A 126 19.18 -15.61 6.40
CA SER A 126 20.34 -15.25 7.23
C SER A 126 20.05 -15.23 8.74
N LEU A 127 18.77 -15.25 9.14
CA LEU A 127 18.36 -15.26 10.55
C LEU A 127 18.81 -16.54 11.25
N SER A 128 19.25 -16.40 12.51
CA SER A 128 19.78 -17.51 13.31
C SER A 128 19.36 -17.40 14.77
N GLY A 129 19.57 -18.46 15.56
CA GLY A 129 19.15 -18.49 16.97
C GLY A 129 17.64 -18.35 17.14
N GLU A 130 17.23 -17.51 18.09
CA GLU A 130 15.82 -17.26 18.44
C GLU A 130 15.04 -16.50 17.36
N GLU A 131 15.72 -15.83 16.42
CA GLU A 131 15.08 -15.08 15.33
C GLU A 131 14.83 -15.94 14.09
N LYS A 132 15.37 -17.17 14.06
CA LYS A 132 15.23 -18.07 12.91
C LYS A 132 13.77 -18.50 12.74
N LEU A 133 13.20 -18.18 11.58
CA LEU A 133 11.86 -18.62 11.22
C LEU A 133 11.85 -20.07 10.76
N GLU A 134 10.81 -20.81 11.15
CA GLU A 134 10.49 -22.07 10.49
C GLU A 134 10.09 -21.82 9.03
N GLU A 135 10.25 -22.84 8.18
CA GLU A 135 9.95 -22.71 6.76
C GLU A 135 8.48 -22.35 6.52
N ASN A 136 7.55 -22.88 7.30
CA ASN A 136 6.13 -22.54 7.21
C ASN A 136 5.87 -21.06 7.52
N ASP A 137 6.51 -20.52 8.56
CA ASP A 137 6.36 -19.12 8.96
C ASP A 137 6.98 -18.20 7.91
N MET A 138 8.13 -18.58 7.34
CA MET A 138 8.78 -17.86 6.26
C MET A 138 7.88 -17.78 5.02
N ILE A 139 7.26 -18.89 4.61
CA ILE A 139 6.30 -18.92 3.50
C ILE A 139 5.12 -17.99 3.79
N ALA A 140 4.56 -18.05 4.99
CA ALA A 140 3.43 -17.21 5.38
C ALA A 140 3.79 -15.71 5.37
N VAL A 141 4.95 -15.34 5.91
CA VAL A 141 5.45 -13.96 5.93
C VAL A 141 5.68 -13.46 4.50
N LEU A 142 6.35 -14.24 3.65
CA LEU A 142 6.62 -13.86 2.26
C LEU A 142 5.31 -13.69 1.46
N TRP A 143 4.34 -14.59 1.64
CA TRP A 143 3.03 -14.48 0.99
C TRP A 143 2.26 -13.24 1.45
N GLU A 144 2.27 -12.93 2.76
CA GLU A 144 1.63 -11.73 3.31
C GLU A 144 2.22 -10.43 2.74
N MET A 145 3.53 -10.40 2.47
CA MET A 145 4.21 -9.26 1.84
C MET A 145 3.65 -8.95 0.44
N ILE A 146 3.20 -9.97 -0.31
CA ILE A 146 2.56 -9.77 -1.62
C ILE A 146 1.22 -9.05 -1.47
N PHE A 147 0.32 -9.50 -0.61
CA PHE A 147 -1.00 -8.87 -0.47
C PHE A 147 -0.89 -7.46 0.10
N ARG A 148 -0.25 -7.35 1.26
CA ARG A 148 -0.21 -6.09 2.00
C ARG A 148 0.68 -5.07 1.30
N GLY A 149 1.77 -5.50 0.68
CA GLY A 149 2.68 -4.60 -0.05
C GLY A 149 2.11 -4.10 -1.38
N THR A 150 1.29 -4.90 -2.06
CA THR A 150 0.77 -4.56 -3.39
C THR A 150 -0.44 -3.63 -3.30
N ASP A 151 -1.48 -4.02 -2.57
CA ASP A 151 -2.77 -3.32 -2.62
C ASP A 151 -2.69 -1.92 -2.00
N THR A 152 -2.15 -1.81 -0.78
CA THR A 152 -2.11 -0.51 -0.08
C THR A 152 -1.21 0.51 -0.78
N THR A 153 -0.09 0.09 -1.36
CA THR A 153 0.82 0.95 -2.12
C THR A 153 0.14 1.47 -3.39
N SER A 154 -0.55 0.58 -4.10
CA SER A 154 -1.27 0.94 -5.32
C SER A 154 -2.43 1.91 -5.04
N LEU A 155 -3.24 1.62 -4.02
CA LEU A 155 -4.39 2.45 -3.64
C LEU A 155 -3.97 3.81 -3.09
N LEU A 156 -2.96 3.86 -2.21
CA LEU A 156 -2.48 5.14 -1.69
C LEU A 156 -1.92 6.02 -2.82
N THR A 157 -1.14 5.44 -3.75
CA THR A 157 -0.66 6.20 -4.91
C THR A 157 -1.83 6.68 -5.76
N GLU A 158 -2.86 5.87 -5.96
CA GLU A 158 -4.05 6.26 -6.72
C GLU A 158 -4.82 7.42 -6.06
N TRP A 159 -5.04 7.36 -4.74
CA TRP A 159 -5.66 8.43 -3.96
C TRP A 159 -4.87 9.74 -4.06
N VAL A 160 -3.54 9.67 -3.93
CA VAL A 160 -2.68 10.85 -4.08
C VAL A 160 -2.87 11.46 -5.46
N MET A 161 -2.85 10.63 -6.51
CA MET A 161 -3.02 11.11 -7.87
C MET A 161 -4.42 11.69 -8.10
N ALA A 162 -5.48 11.09 -7.56
CA ALA A 162 -6.84 11.61 -7.68
C ALA A 162 -6.96 13.02 -7.08
N GLU A 163 -6.42 13.21 -5.87
CA GLU A 163 -6.38 14.51 -5.21
C GLU A 163 -5.56 15.54 -5.99
N LEU A 164 -4.42 15.15 -6.56
CA LEU A 164 -3.61 16.03 -7.40
C LEU A 164 -4.30 16.42 -8.71
N VAL A 165 -5.14 15.55 -9.29
CA VAL A 165 -5.92 15.88 -10.49
C VAL A 165 -7.05 16.85 -10.16
N LEU A 166 -7.71 16.67 -9.01
CA LEU A 166 -8.76 17.56 -8.53
C LEU A 166 -8.22 18.92 -8.06
N ASN A 167 -6.97 18.97 -7.58
CA ASN A 167 -6.34 20.17 -7.04
C ASN A 167 -5.14 20.62 -7.89
N PRO A 168 -5.35 21.28 -9.04
CA PRO A 168 -4.27 21.64 -9.97
C PRO A 168 -3.23 22.60 -9.38
N ASN A 169 -3.62 23.43 -8.41
CA ASN A 169 -2.69 24.32 -7.70
C ASN A 169 -1.72 23.55 -6.81
N ILE A 170 -2.20 22.50 -6.13
CA ILE A 170 -1.37 21.61 -5.32
C ILE A 170 -0.42 20.83 -6.23
N GLN A 171 -0.91 20.31 -7.35
CA GLN A 171 -0.08 19.64 -8.36
C GLN A 171 1.02 20.57 -8.88
N ALA A 172 0.68 21.82 -9.23
CA ALA A 172 1.66 22.79 -9.72
C ALA A 172 2.72 23.15 -8.67
N LYS A 173 2.34 23.24 -7.38
CA LYS A 173 3.28 23.50 -6.28
C LYS A 173 4.24 22.32 -6.09
N LEU A 174 3.73 21.08 -6.14
CA LEU A 174 4.57 19.87 -6.10
C LEU A 174 5.52 19.79 -7.30
N GLN A 175 5.04 20.14 -8.50
CA GLN A 175 5.87 20.20 -9.70
C GLN A 175 7.02 21.21 -9.54
N LYS A 176 6.75 22.41 -9.00
CA LYS A 176 7.78 23.41 -8.72
C LYS A 176 8.83 22.91 -7.71
N GLU A 177 8.41 22.17 -6.69
CA GLU A 177 9.34 21.55 -5.74
C GLU A 177 10.25 20.54 -6.45
N LEU A 178 9.69 19.64 -7.25
CA LEU A 178 10.44 18.65 -8.02
C LEU A 178 11.42 19.29 -9.00
N ASP A 179 10.98 20.33 -9.73
CA ASP A 179 11.82 21.04 -10.69
C ASP A 179 13.00 21.74 -10.00
N ARG A 180 12.78 22.32 -8.81
CA ARG A 180 13.82 22.99 -8.01
C ARG A 180 14.84 22.01 -7.45
N VAL A 181 14.40 20.86 -6.93
CA VAL A 181 15.26 19.93 -6.18
C VAL A 181 15.94 18.92 -7.10
N VAL A 182 15.22 18.39 -8.08
CA VAL A 182 15.68 17.29 -8.96
C VAL A 182 15.96 17.78 -10.39
N GLY A 183 15.17 18.75 -10.87
CA GLY A 183 15.22 19.22 -12.26
C GLY A 183 14.85 18.11 -13.26
N ASN A 184 15.65 18.00 -14.32
CA ASN A 184 15.40 17.07 -15.44
C ASN A 184 15.91 15.64 -15.21
N LYS A 185 16.62 15.40 -14.10
CA LYS A 185 17.17 14.08 -13.76
C LYS A 185 16.04 13.16 -13.27
N SER A 186 16.21 11.85 -13.41
CA SER A 186 15.25 10.91 -12.83
C SER A 186 15.29 11.01 -11.29
N VAL A 187 14.12 11.14 -10.66
CA VAL A 187 14.00 11.07 -9.19
C VAL A 187 14.56 9.75 -8.65
N THR A 188 15.34 9.85 -7.58
CA THR A 188 15.93 8.75 -6.81
C THR A 188 15.39 8.73 -5.38
N ASP A 189 15.63 7.64 -4.63
CA ASP A 189 15.20 7.55 -3.23
C ASP A 189 15.86 8.60 -2.33
N ALA A 190 17.11 8.97 -2.63
CA ALA A 190 17.84 10.01 -1.89
C ALA A 190 17.21 11.40 -2.05
N ASP A 191 16.59 11.67 -3.20
CA ASP A 191 15.94 12.96 -3.46
C ASP A 191 14.69 13.15 -2.59
N ILE A 192 13.99 12.07 -2.22
CA ILE A 192 12.72 12.10 -1.48
C ILE A 192 12.86 12.80 -0.13
N ALA A 193 14.01 12.69 0.54
CA ALA A 193 14.29 13.38 1.79
C ALA A 193 14.22 14.91 1.66
N ASN A 194 14.48 15.44 0.45
CA ASN A 194 14.51 16.87 0.14
C ASN A 194 13.21 17.39 -0.49
N LEU A 195 12.14 16.59 -0.49
CA LEU A 195 10.83 16.93 -1.05
C LEU A 195 9.76 17.02 0.06
N PRO A 196 9.83 18.00 0.98
CA PRO A 196 8.90 18.09 2.10
C PRO A 196 7.44 18.32 1.67
N TYR A 197 7.18 19.02 0.57
CA TYR A 197 5.82 19.23 0.08
C TYR A 197 5.23 17.94 -0.51
N LEU A 198 6.00 17.14 -1.24
CA LEU A 198 5.61 15.78 -1.63
C LEU A 198 5.21 14.94 -0.41
N GLN A 199 6.04 14.96 0.65
CA GLN A 199 5.74 14.22 1.87
C GLN A 199 4.45 14.73 2.52
N ALA A 200 4.22 16.05 2.55
CA ALA A 200 3.00 16.64 3.07
C ALA A 200 1.75 16.21 2.25
N VAL A 201 1.85 16.15 0.92
CA VAL A 201 0.78 15.65 0.03
C VAL A 201 0.44 14.20 0.34
N VAL A 202 1.44 13.33 0.48
CA VAL A 202 1.22 11.91 0.80
C VAL A 202 0.62 11.74 2.20
N LYS A 203 1.09 12.51 3.19
CA LYS A 203 0.54 12.47 4.56
C LYS A 203 -0.90 12.99 4.62
N GLU A 204 -1.23 14.05 3.89
CA GLU A 204 -2.59 14.58 3.85
C GLU A 204 -3.53 13.59 3.14
N THR A 205 -3.03 12.89 2.11
CA THR A 205 -3.79 11.81 1.48
C THR A 205 -4.05 10.66 2.46
N LEU A 206 -3.04 10.27 3.26
CA LEU A 206 -3.24 9.26 4.31
C LEU A 206 -4.25 9.68 5.38
N ARG A 207 -4.42 11.00 5.61
CA ARG A 207 -5.41 11.54 6.54
C ARG A 207 -6.83 11.44 5.96
N VAL A 208 -7.02 11.93 4.73
CA VAL A 208 -8.35 11.99 4.09
C VAL A 208 -8.79 10.60 3.58
N HIS A 209 -7.86 9.82 3.02
CA HIS A 209 -8.15 8.54 2.38
C HIS A 209 -7.25 7.42 2.93
N PRO A 210 -7.36 7.06 4.23
CA PRO A 210 -6.55 5.99 4.80
C PRO A 210 -6.94 4.65 4.13
N PRO A 211 -6.00 3.92 3.47
CA PRO A 211 -6.33 2.63 2.85
C PRO A 211 -6.83 1.60 3.87
N GLY A 212 -6.40 1.71 5.13
CA GLY A 212 -6.95 0.95 6.27
C GLY A 212 -7.72 1.86 7.22
N PRO A 213 -9.00 2.21 6.93
CA PRO A 213 -9.77 3.15 7.75
C PRO A 213 -10.03 2.61 9.17
N LEU A 214 -10.00 1.28 9.33
CA LEU A 214 -10.11 0.57 10.60
C LEU A 214 -8.79 -0.13 11.01
N LEU A 215 -7.65 0.33 10.46
CA LEU A 215 -6.29 -0.25 10.61
C LEU A 215 -6.22 -1.74 10.25
N SER A 216 -5.22 -2.47 10.79
CA SER A 216 -5.04 -3.92 10.62
C SER A 216 -6.11 -4.70 11.38
N TRP A 217 -7.36 -4.58 10.93
CA TRP A 217 -8.52 -5.27 11.49
C TRP A 217 -8.58 -5.16 13.03
N SER A 218 -9.28 -6.06 13.68
CA SER A 218 -9.50 -6.02 15.12
C SER A 218 -8.25 -6.32 15.96
N ARG A 219 -8.28 -5.88 17.21
CA ARG A 219 -7.36 -6.24 18.29
C ARG A 219 -8.13 -7.10 19.26
N TYR A 220 -7.47 -8.13 19.79
CA TYR A 220 -8.06 -9.02 20.77
C TYR A 220 -7.42 -8.78 22.12
N SER A 221 -8.24 -8.48 23.14
CA SER A 221 -7.74 -8.26 24.49
C SER A 221 -7.33 -9.58 25.13
N ILE A 222 -6.08 -9.67 25.57
CA ILE A 222 -5.53 -10.87 26.23
C ILE A 222 -5.76 -10.89 27.74
N SER A 223 -6.21 -9.77 28.32
CA SER A 223 -6.51 -9.59 29.74
C SER A 223 -7.50 -8.46 29.92
N ASP A 224 -8.06 -8.32 31.12
CA ASP A 224 -8.81 -7.11 31.47
C ASP A 224 -7.87 -5.90 31.39
N MET A 225 -8.37 -4.79 30.84
CA MET A 225 -7.63 -3.55 30.67
C MET A 225 -8.42 -2.38 31.26
N GLN A 226 -7.81 -1.71 32.24
CA GLN A 226 -8.36 -0.51 32.84
C GLN A 226 -8.03 0.71 31.96
N LEU A 227 -9.06 1.45 31.56
CA LEU A 227 -8.93 2.73 30.88
C LEU A 227 -8.79 3.87 31.90
N ASN A 228 -8.12 4.95 31.49
CA ASN A 228 -7.89 6.13 32.33
C ASN A 228 -9.18 6.82 32.82
N ASN A 229 -10.29 6.61 32.11
CA ASN A 229 -11.61 7.13 32.48
C ASN A 229 -12.39 6.22 33.46
N GLY A 230 -11.74 5.17 34.01
CA GLY A 230 -12.36 4.25 34.95
C GLY A 230 -13.13 3.09 34.32
N MET A 231 -13.26 3.04 32.99
CA MET A 231 -13.88 1.90 32.29
C MET A 231 -12.93 0.69 32.22
N VAL A 232 -13.49 -0.51 32.15
CA VAL A 232 -12.74 -1.76 31.93
C VAL A 232 -13.09 -2.31 30.55
N ILE A 233 -12.07 -2.67 29.77
CA ILE A 233 -12.20 -3.53 28.60
C ILE A 233 -11.91 -4.96 29.08
N PRO A 234 -12.91 -5.86 29.10
CA PRO A 234 -12.69 -7.23 29.53
C PRO A 234 -11.71 -7.98 28.63
N ALA A 235 -11.05 -9.00 29.18
CA ALA A 235 -10.35 -10.01 28.41
C ALA A 235 -11.29 -10.60 27.34
N ASN A 236 -10.71 -11.03 26.22
CA ASN A 236 -11.42 -11.60 25.08
C ASN A 236 -12.32 -10.60 24.32
N THR A 237 -12.13 -9.30 24.54
CA THR A 237 -12.82 -8.26 23.77
C THR A 237 -12.13 -8.02 22.43
N THR A 238 -12.92 -8.05 21.35
CA THR A 238 -12.51 -7.61 20.01
C THR A 238 -12.72 -6.10 19.89
N ALA A 239 -11.65 -5.33 19.71
CA ALA A 239 -11.68 -3.88 19.59
C ALA A 239 -11.14 -3.43 18.22
N MET A 240 -11.63 -2.31 17.70
CA MET A 240 -11.16 -1.74 16.43
C MET A 240 -10.82 -0.27 16.64
N VAL A 241 -9.77 0.20 15.97
CA VAL A 241 -9.40 1.62 15.97
C VAL A 241 -9.93 2.23 14.68
N ASN A 242 -10.88 3.17 14.81
CA ASN A 242 -11.44 3.87 13.67
C ASN A 242 -10.53 5.07 13.31
N MET A 243 -9.48 4.79 12.52
CA MET A 243 -8.55 5.80 12.04
C MET A 243 -9.26 6.84 11.18
N TRP A 244 -10.22 6.43 10.35
CA TRP A 244 -11.01 7.36 9.54
C TRP A 244 -11.73 8.39 10.41
N ALA A 245 -12.38 7.99 11.50
CA ALA A 245 -13.03 8.93 12.41
C ALA A 245 -12.03 9.90 13.06
N ILE A 246 -10.86 9.40 13.49
CA ILE A 246 -9.82 10.24 14.10
C ILE A 246 -9.28 11.28 13.09
N THR A 247 -9.05 10.87 11.84
CA THR A 247 -8.48 11.75 10.82
C THR A 247 -9.48 12.75 10.24
N HIS A 248 -10.78 12.55 10.50
CA HIS A 248 -11.88 13.43 10.08
C HIS A 248 -12.53 14.21 11.24
N ASP A 249 -12.05 14.06 12.47
CA ASP A 249 -12.58 14.78 13.63
C ASP A 249 -12.25 16.29 13.52
N PRO A 250 -13.25 17.18 13.41
CA PRO A 250 -13.02 18.62 13.32
C PRO A 250 -12.41 19.23 14.59
N ASN A 251 -12.47 18.55 15.74
CA ASN A 251 -11.81 18.98 16.97
C ASN A 251 -10.29 18.72 16.94
N VAL A 252 -9.84 17.79 16.09
CA VAL A 252 -8.42 17.46 15.90
C VAL A 252 -7.87 18.15 14.65
N TRP A 253 -8.66 18.19 13.57
CA TRP A 253 -8.28 18.68 12.26
C TRP A 253 -9.18 19.84 11.81
N ASN A 254 -8.67 21.07 11.85
CA ASN A 254 -9.40 22.22 11.30
C ASN A 254 -9.70 22.02 9.81
N GLU A 255 -10.91 22.33 9.33
CA GLU A 255 -11.33 22.06 7.95
C GLU A 255 -11.08 20.58 7.57
N ALA A 256 -11.50 19.63 8.42
CA ALA A 256 -11.17 18.21 8.31
C ALA A 256 -11.47 17.57 6.94
N LEU A 257 -12.49 18.05 6.23
CA LEU A 257 -12.87 17.52 4.91
C LEU A 257 -12.10 18.16 3.74
N VAL A 258 -11.29 19.20 3.99
CA VAL A 258 -10.53 19.91 2.96
C VAL A 258 -9.14 19.29 2.84
N PHE A 259 -8.81 18.83 1.62
CA PHE A 259 -7.47 18.37 1.27
C PHE A 259 -6.49 19.56 1.23
N LYS A 260 -5.65 19.67 2.27
CA LYS A 260 -4.75 20.82 2.47
C LYS A 260 -3.38 20.36 2.96
N PRO A 261 -2.46 19.95 2.06
CA PRO A 261 -1.11 19.51 2.42
C PRO A 261 -0.33 20.50 3.29
N GLU A 262 -0.57 21.80 3.13
CA GLU A 262 0.07 22.87 3.91
C GLU A 262 -0.10 22.69 5.42
N ARG A 263 -1.16 22.03 5.89
CA ARG A 263 -1.35 21.76 7.33
C ARG A 263 -0.28 20.83 7.91
N LEU A 264 0.42 20.08 7.06
CA LEU A 264 1.47 19.12 7.41
C LEU A 264 2.86 19.60 7.02
N LEU A 265 3.00 20.90 6.71
CA LEU A 265 4.25 21.52 6.27
C LEU A 265 4.62 22.70 7.18
N GLU A 266 5.74 22.58 7.90
CA GLU A 266 6.18 23.60 8.86
C GLU A 266 6.48 24.96 8.20
N SER A 267 7.01 24.96 6.97
CA SER A 267 7.30 26.22 6.24
C SER A 267 6.06 27.06 5.94
N ASP A 268 4.88 26.45 5.97
CA ASP A 268 3.60 27.08 5.66
C ASP A 268 2.74 27.26 6.93
N GLY A 269 3.35 27.14 8.12
CA GLY A 269 2.69 27.29 9.41
C GLY A 269 1.90 26.05 9.87
N GLY A 270 2.08 24.92 9.17
CA GLY A 270 1.54 23.61 9.57
C GLY A 270 2.38 22.92 10.64
N VAL A 271 2.05 21.66 10.93
CA VAL A 271 2.75 20.82 11.92
C VAL A 271 3.27 19.55 11.24
N ASN A 272 4.54 19.23 11.45
CA ASN A 272 5.09 17.97 10.97
C ASN A 272 4.60 16.79 11.82
N VAL A 273 3.55 16.11 11.35
CA VAL A 273 3.00 14.92 12.02
C VAL A 273 3.73 13.67 11.55
N ASP A 274 4.14 12.80 12.50
CA ASP A 274 4.74 11.51 12.20
C ASP A 274 3.68 10.41 12.04
N VAL A 275 3.53 9.96 10.79
CA VAL A 275 2.55 8.94 10.41
C VAL A 275 2.94 7.52 10.84
N ARG A 276 4.14 7.32 11.40
CA ARG A 276 4.70 5.99 11.72
C ARG A 276 4.22 5.41 13.06
N GLY A 277 3.25 6.05 13.70
CA GLY A 277 2.60 5.58 14.93
C GLY A 277 3.02 6.29 16.21
N ASN A 278 3.86 7.34 16.12
CA ASN A 278 4.25 8.14 17.28
C ASN A 278 3.24 9.25 17.60
N ASP A 279 2.51 9.74 16.59
CA ASP A 279 1.43 10.70 16.76
C ASP A 279 0.09 10.05 16.40
N LEU A 280 -0.78 9.88 17.40
CA LEU A 280 -2.06 9.18 17.24
C LEU A 280 -3.11 10.01 16.51
N ARG A 281 -2.88 11.30 16.26
CA ARG A 281 -3.77 12.13 15.42
C ARG A 281 -3.78 11.67 13.96
N LEU A 282 -2.68 11.06 13.51
CA LEU A 282 -2.53 10.48 12.18
C LEU A 282 -1.59 9.27 12.24
N ALA A 283 -2.15 8.10 12.55
CA ALA A 283 -1.39 6.83 12.62
C ALA A 283 -1.94 5.78 11.63
N PRO A 284 -1.90 6.02 10.31
CA PRO A 284 -2.49 5.13 9.30
C PRO A 284 -1.81 3.75 9.23
N PHE A 285 -0.59 3.65 9.75
CA PHE A 285 0.17 2.40 9.87
C PHE A 285 -0.06 1.70 11.23
N GLY A 286 -0.95 2.23 12.07
CA GLY A 286 -1.13 1.83 13.46
C GLY A 286 0.01 2.23 14.37
N ALA A 287 -0.02 1.73 15.60
CA ALA A 287 0.95 2.00 16.66
C ALA A 287 1.16 0.78 17.56
N GLY A 288 2.22 0.82 18.39
CA GLY A 288 2.54 -0.22 19.36
C GLY A 288 3.00 -1.54 18.72
N ARG A 289 2.75 -2.66 19.40
CA ARG A 289 3.26 -4.00 19.04
C ARG A 289 2.83 -4.51 17.67
N ARG A 290 1.74 -3.97 17.10
CA ARG A 290 1.17 -4.37 15.81
C ARG A 290 1.21 -3.25 14.78
N VAL A 291 2.15 -2.31 14.94
CA VAL A 291 2.44 -1.30 13.93
C VAL A 291 2.91 -1.98 12.64
N CYS A 292 2.51 -1.44 11.49
CA CYS A 292 2.85 -2.01 10.19
C CYS A 292 4.39 -2.13 10.03
N PRO A 293 4.92 -3.34 9.80
CA PRO A 293 6.35 -3.53 9.58
C PRO A 293 6.82 -2.92 8.25
N GLY A 294 5.94 -2.89 7.24
CA GLY A 294 6.22 -2.34 5.91
C GLY A 294 6.12 -0.82 5.79
N LYS A 295 5.88 -0.07 6.87
CA LYS A 295 5.57 1.38 6.81
C LYS A 295 6.65 2.21 6.10
N ASN A 296 7.93 1.90 6.32
CA ASN A 296 9.02 2.63 5.68
C ASN A 296 9.11 2.32 4.18
N LEU A 297 9.02 1.04 3.81
CA LEU A 297 9.00 0.61 2.40
C LEU A 297 7.82 1.23 1.65
N GLY A 298 6.63 1.21 2.25
CA GLY A 298 5.42 1.79 1.67
C GLY A 298 5.56 3.30 1.45
N LEU A 299 6.00 4.05 2.47
CA LEU A 299 6.20 5.49 2.34
C LEU A 299 7.24 5.84 1.26
N VAL A 300 8.41 5.20 1.25
CA VAL A 300 9.43 5.46 0.23
C VAL A 300 8.91 5.16 -1.17
N THR A 301 8.25 4.00 -1.34
CA THR A 301 7.71 3.58 -2.65
C THR A 301 6.67 4.57 -3.17
N VAL A 302 5.68 4.94 -2.35
CA VAL A 302 4.62 5.87 -2.75
C VAL A 302 5.18 7.25 -3.07
N ASN A 303 6.04 7.81 -2.21
CA ASN A 303 6.66 9.11 -2.49
C ASN A 303 7.45 9.07 -3.81
N LEU A 304 8.29 8.05 -4.03
CA LEU A 304 9.04 7.90 -5.26
C LEU A 304 8.15 7.82 -6.50
N TRP A 305 7.06 7.06 -6.41
CA TRP A 305 6.16 6.87 -7.54
C TRP A 305 5.36 8.11 -7.88
N VAL A 306 4.79 8.78 -6.87
CA VAL A 306 4.11 10.07 -7.05
C VAL A 306 5.08 11.08 -7.65
N ALA A 307 6.30 11.19 -7.11
CA ALA A 307 7.33 12.06 -7.65
C ALA A 307 7.61 11.77 -9.14
N LYS A 308 7.80 10.51 -9.51
CA LYS A 308 8.04 10.11 -10.92
C LYS A 308 6.84 10.38 -11.83
N LEU A 309 5.62 10.13 -11.36
CA LEU A 309 4.38 10.37 -12.12
C LEU A 309 4.17 11.86 -12.38
N VAL A 310 4.38 12.70 -11.36
CA VAL A 310 4.19 14.16 -11.41
C VAL A 310 5.36 14.88 -12.08
N GLN A 311 6.58 14.35 -11.96
CA GLN A 311 7.74 14.86 -12.70
C GLN A 311 7.54 14.65 -14.21
N LYS A 312 7.11 13.44 -14.61
CA LYS A 312 7.02 13.09 -16.03
C LYS A 312 5.79 13.65 -16.73
N PHE A 313 4.67 13.79 -16.02
CA PHE A 313 3.38 14.15 -16.60
C PHE A 313 2.67 15.24 -15.81
N LYS A 314 1.91 16.06 -16.52
CA LYS A 314 0.82 16.86 -15.98
C LYS A 314 -0.45 16.03 -16.09
N TRP A 315 -1.16 15.87 -14.98
CA TRP A 315 -2.38 15.09 -14.90
C TRP A 315 -3.58 16.01 -14.87
N THR A 316 -4.56 15.79 -15.75
CA THR A 316 -5.77 16.60 -15.84
C THR A 316 -7.02 15.73 -15.82
N PRO A 317 -8.17 16.27 -15.36
CA PRO A 317 -9.41 15.49 -15.29
C PRO A 317 -9.81 14.92 -16.66
N ASN A 318 -10.37 13.71 -16.65
CA ASN A 318 -11.12 13.20 -17.79
C ASN A 318 -12.51 13.86 -17.79
N GLN A 319 -12.82 14.66 -18.82
CA GLN A 319 -14.09 15.38 -18.92
C GLN A 319 -15.30 14.43 -19.09
N GLU A 320 -15.09 13.24 -19.67
CA GLU A 320 -16.16 12.25 -19.87
C GLU A 320 -16.48 11.44 -18.62
N LYS A 321 -15.50 11.34 -17.71
CA LYS A 321 -15.61 10.58 -16.45
C LYS A 321 -15.05 11.41 -15.31
N PRO A 322 -15.88 12.28 -14.69
CA PRO A 322 -15.50 13.05 -13.52
C PRO A 322 -14.92 12.14 -12.44
N ILE A 323 -13.92 12.64 -11.71
CA ILE A 323 -13.33 11.92 -10.59
C ILE A 323 -14.33 11.92 -9.45
N ASP A 324 -14.68 10.71 -9.00
CA ASP A 324 -15.56 10.45 -7.88
C ASP A 324 -14.75 9.83 -6.75
N LEU A 325 -14.63 10.56 -5.64
CA LEU A 325 -13.89 10.12 -4.45
C LEU A 325 -14.75 9.23 -3.53
N SER A 326 -15.94 8.79 -3.96
CA SER A 326 -16.77 7.86 -3.18
C SER A 326 -15.99 6.59 -2.82
N GLU A 327 -16.08 6.22 -1.56
CA GLU A 327 -15.28 5.14 -0.96
C GLU A 327 -16.08 3.83 -0.88
N VAL A 328 -15.40 2.71 -1.11
CA VAL A 328 -15.90 1.37 -0.79
C VAL A 328 -14.87 0.63 0.05
N LEU A 329 -15.32 0.09 1.19
CA LEU A 329 -14.50 -0.75 2.05
C LEU A 329 -14.55 -2.20 1.56
N LYS A 330 -13.42 -2.68 1.04
CA LYS A 330 -13.17 -4.12 0.81
C LYS A 330 -12.11 -4.60 1.80
N LEU A 331 -11.05 -5.26 1.34
CA LEU A 331 -9.86 -5.50 2.18
C LEU A 331 -9.17 -4.18 2.57
N SER A 332 -9.16 -3.23 1.65
CA SER A 332 -8.71 -1.85 1.82
C SER A 332 -9.83 -0.90 1.38
N CYS A 333 -9.79 0.35 1.85
CA CYS A 333 -10.65 1.41 1.36
C CYS A 333 -10.15 1.90 0.00
N GLU A 334 -10.99 1.76 -1.02
CA GLU A 334 -10.68 2.15 -2.39
C GLU A 334 -11.76 3.07 -2.98
N MET A 335 -11.42 3.84 -4.01
CA MET A 335 -12.44 4.55 -4.81
C MET A 335 -13.34 3.52 -5.48
N VAL A 336 -14.66 3.74 -5.40
CA VAL A 336 -15.70 2.96 -6.11
C VAL A 336 -15.35 2.85 -7.59
N ASN A 337 -14.98 3.98 -8.18
CA ASN A 337 -14.56 4.09 -9.56
C ASN A 337 -13.04 4.37 -9.62
N PRO A 338 -12.23 3.47 -10.20
CA PRO A 338 -10.79 3.71 -10.38
C PRO A 338 -10.51 5.01 -11.14
N LEU A 339 -9.41 5.68 -10.81
CA LEU A 339 -9.02 6.94 -11.40
C LEU A 339 -8.82 6.82 -12.91
N SER A 340 -9.58 7.61 -13.66
CA SER A 340 -9.40 7.85 -15.09
C SER A 340 -8.99 9.30 -15.30
N ALA A 341 -7.82 9.53 -15.91
CA ALA A 341 -7.28 10.87 -16.12
C ALA A 341 -6.62 11.01 -17.50
N VAL A 342 -6.46 12.25 -17.95
CA VAL A 342 -5.65 12.60 -19.11
C VAL A 342 -4.23 12.94 -18.62
N VAL A 343 -3.22 12.40 -19.28
CA VAL A 343 -1.81 12.71 -18.96
C VAL A 343 -1.13 13.43 -20.11
N VAL A 344 -0.43 14.51 -19.80
CA VAL A 344 0.32 15.32 -20.77
C VAL A 344 1.80 15.27 -20.39
N PRO A 345 2.71 14.81 -21.27
CA PRO A 345 4.14 14.83 -20.98
C PRO A 345 4.63 16.23 -20.59
N ARG A 346 5.42 16.32 -19.54
CA ARG A 346 6.09 17.57 -19.14
C ARG A 346 7.44 17.68 -19.83
N ASN A 347 7.68 18.81 -20.47
CA ASN A 347 9.01 19.25 -20.84
C ASN A 347 9.46 20.23 -19.75
N VAL A 348 10.35 19.77 -18.88
CA VAL A 348 10.98 20.64 -17.89
C VAL A 348 12.15 21.31 -18.63
N LEU A 349 12.04 22.62 -18.87
CA LEU A 349 13.04 23.42 -19.58
C LEU A 349 14.24 23.68 -18.69
#